data_AF-A0A2R4M2N8-F1
#
_entry.id   AF-A0A2R4M2N8-F1
#
_cell.length_a   1.000
_cell.length_b   1.000
_cell.length_c   1.000
_cell.angle_alpha   90.00
_cell.angle_beta   90.00
_cell.angle_gamma   90.00
#
_symmetry.space_group_name_H-M   'P 1'
#
loop_
_entity.id
_entity.type
_entity.pdbx_description
1 polymer ?
#
loop_
_entity_poly.entity_id
_entity_poly.type
_entity_poly.pdbx_seq_one_letter_code
_entity_poly.pdbx_strand_id
1 'polypeptide(L)'
;MVETGTKMGELSRAAAARCGLIAGTPVVAGGGDTQLALLGLGRRAGQATLVGGSFWQMTILSDDALIDPAFGPRTLCHARSGEWMVEGIGFLSGFALRWVRDAFFEPLLKLAQSDLDAFALIEKLAQDVPVGAAGTIAATACPMQSDAWRQPPLSFLGLDLNAPGRALGQVARSVMEAGAFLANHHLEKLEALSGQRYDTLQFTGGSSQGTLWPQIVADVTGREIEIPEVKETTALGCAMLAAVGAGLFATIDEAVDAMASPIERRVVPNPENVALYQPLKTRWSEVIGGVRDLGDATGLEPIWRPAGARNTEL
;
A
#
# COMPACT_ATOMS: atom_id res chain seq x y z
N MET A 1 -12.07 -14.94 22.98
CA MET A 1 -10.97 -14.53 22.09
C MET A 1 -9.70 -15.19 22.57
N VAL A 2 -8.77 -15.50 21.68
CA VAL A 2 -7.49 -16.16 21.96
C VAL A 2 -6.38 -15.36 21.27
N GLU A 3 -5.18 -15.38 21.85
CA GLU A 3 -4.00 -14.75 21.24
C GLU A 3 -3.59 -15.47 19.96
N THR A 4 -3.05 -14.72 19.00
CA THR A 4 -2.49 -15.32 17.78
C THR A 4 -1.30 -16.23 18.12
N GLY A 5 -1.05 -17.26 17.32
CA GLY A 5 -0.02 -18.27 17.63
C GLY A 5 -0.45 -19.32 18.67
N THR A 6 -1.62 -19.17 19.30
CA THR A 6 -2.15 -20.19 20.22
C THR A 6 -2.60 -21.45 19.47
N LYS A 7 -2.16 -22.64 19.91
CA LYS A 7 -2.68 -23.92 19.39
C LYS A 7 -4.16 -24.06 19.73
N MET A 8 -5.00 -24.11 18.69
CA MET A 8 -6.45 -24.26 18.80
C MET A 8 -6.91 -25.71 18.82
N GLY A 9 -6.06 -26.61 18.33
CA GLY A 9 -6.35 -28.03 18.26
C GLY A 9 -5.47 -28.71 17.22
N GLU A 10 -6.01 -29.76 16.62
CA GLU A 10 -5.29 -30.59 15.66
C GLU A 10 -6.18 -30.92 14.47
N LEU A 11 -5.55 -31.13 13.33
CA LEU A 11 -6.24 -31.46 12.09
C LEU A 11 -6.90 -32.83 12.21
N SER A 12 -8.21 -32.88 11.98
CA SER A 12 -8.95 -34.15 11.99
C SER A 12 -8.54 -35.05 10.82
N ARG A 13 -8.75 -36.37 10.94
CA ARG A 13 -8.48 -37.32 9.83
C ARG A 13 -9.22 -36.95 8.54
N ALA A 14 -10.47 -36.52 8.66
CA ALA A 14 -11.29 -36.13 7.52
C ALA A 14 -10.76 -34.86 6.84
N ALA A 15 -10.34 -33.85 7.62
CA ALA A 15 -9.74 -32.64 7.08
C ALA A 15 -8.38 -32.93 6.43
N ALA A 16 -7.52 -33.69 7.12
CA ALA A 16 -6.22 -34.15 6.62
C ALA A 16 -6.31 -34.85 5.26
N ALA A 17 -7.27 -35.76 5.08
CA ALA A 17 -7.50 -36.44 3.80
C ALA A 17 -7.91 -35.49 2.66
N ARG A 18 -8.61 -34.39 2.96
CA ARG A 18 -9.07 -33.41 1.96
C ARG A 18 -7.99 -32.43 1.52
N CYS A 19 -7.05 -32.09 2.39
CA CYS A 19 -5.97 -31.15 2.10
C CYS A 19 -4.62 -31.81 1.83
N GLY A 20 -4.52 -33.15 1.91
CA GLY A 20 -3.27 -33.87 1.68
C GLY A 20 -2.24 -33.69 2.80
N LEU A 21 -2.71 -33.42 4.03
CA LEU A 21 -1.86 -33.22 5.21
C LEU A 21 -1.99 -34.40 6.19
N ILE A 22 -1.21 -34.35 7.28
CA ILE A 22 -1.16 -35.40 8.31
C ILE A 22 -2.22 -35.12 9.37
N ALA A 23 -2.99 -36.15 9.76
CA ALA A 23 -3.91 -36.03 10.88
C ALA A 23 -3.13 -35.82 12.20
N GLY A 24 -3.58 -34.92 13.06
CA GLY A 24 -2.83 -34.52 14.25
C GLY A 24 -1.93 -33.29 14.06
N THR A 25 -1.75 -32.79 12.82
CA THR A 25 -1.00 -31.54 12.60
C THR A 25 -1.64 -30.40 13.39
N PRO A 26 -0.87 -29.61 14.17
CA PRO A 26 -1.41 -28.50 14.95
C PRO A 26 -2.15 -27.49 14.08
N VAL A 27 -3.30 -27.03 14.56
CA VAL A 27 -4.05 -25.90 13.99
C VAL A 27 -3.91 -24.74 14.95
N VAL A 28 -3.48 -23.59 14.43
CA VAL A 28 -3.05 -22.43 15.22
C VAL A 28 -3.92 -21.22 14.93
N ALA A 29 -4.20 -20.40 15.94
CA ALA A 29 -4.91 -19.15 15.79
C ALA A 29 -4.11 -18.18 14.90
N GLY A 30 -4.72 -17.76 13.77
CA GLY A 30 -4.16 -16.77 12.87
C GLY A 30 -4.40 -15.33 13.34
N GLY A 31 -4.13 -14.37 12.46
CA GLY A 31 -4.34 -12.94 12.68
C GLY A 31 -4.86 -12.25 11.42
N GLY A 32 -4.97 -10.91 11.47
CA GLY A 32 -5.30 -10.10 10.29
C GLY A 32 -4.19 -10.14 9.23
N ASP A 33 -4.57 -10.04 7.96
CA ASP A 33 -3.66 -10.20 6.81
C ASP A 33 -2.47 -9.23 6.83
N THR A 34 -2.71 -7.94 7.10
CA THR A 34 -1.65 -6.94 7.22
C THR A 34 -0.81 -7.16 8.47
N GLN A 35 -1.42 -7.51 9.61
CA GLN A 35 -0.67 -7.83 10.83
C GLN A 35 0.30 -8.99 10.58
N LEU A 36 -0.14 -10.03 9.87
CA LEU A 36 0.72 -11.16 9.53
C LEU A 36 1.76 -10.78 8.46
N ALA A 37 1.44 -9.88 7.52
CA ALA A 37 2.42 -9.35 6.59
C ALA A 37 3.56 -8.63 7.32
N LEU A 38 3.21 -7.72 8.25
CA LEU A 38 4.18 -7.00 9.07
C LEU A 38 5.02 -7.94 9.94
N LEU A 39 4.40 -9.00 10.47
CA LEU A 39 5.11 -10.04 11.21
C LEU A 39 6.10 -10.81 10.33
N GLY A 40 5.68 -11.25 9.13
CA GLY A 40 6.54 -11.95 8.17
C GLY A 40 7.72 -11.10 7.69
N LEU A 41 7.54 -9.78 7.70
CA LEU A 41 8.57 -8.79 7.42
C LEU A 41 9.50 -8.50 8.61
N GLY A 42 9.23 -9.10 9.77
CA GLY A 42 9.96 -8.89 11.01
C GLY A 42 9.85 -7.48 11.56
N ARG A 43 8.73 -6.78 11.29
CA ARG A 43 8.55 -5.41 11.75
C ARG A 43 8.25 -5.37 13.24
N ARG A 44 8.75 -4.33 13.90
CA ARG A 44 8.62 -4.06 15.33
C ARG A 44 8.18 -2.62 15.57
N ALA A 45 7.82 -2.29 16.81
CA ALA A 45 7.52 -0.92 17.20
C ALA A 45 8.63 0.08 16.78
N GLY A 46 8.23 1.28 16.37
CA GLY A 46 9.17 2.30 15.86
C GLY A 46 9.56 2.13 14.39
N GLN A 47 8.93 1.19 13.67
CA GLN A 47 9.15 0.98 12.24
C GLN A 47 7.89 1.27 11.42
N ALA A 48 8.09 1.83 10.22
CA ALA A 48 7.03 2.11 9.26
C ALA A 48 7.11 1.19 8.05
N THR A 49 5.96 0.83 7.50
CA THR A 49 5.84 -0.06 6.34
C THR A 49 4.74 0.44 5.43
N LEU A 50 5.05 0.52 4.13
CA LEU A 50 4.09 0.72 3.07
C LEU A 50 3.75 -0.64 2.45
N VAL A 51 2.50 -1.06 2.55
CA VAL A 51 1.99 -2.27 1.89
C VAL A 51 1.32 -1.85 0.59
N GLY A 52 2.00 -2.06 -0.54
CA GLY A 52 1.59 -1.64 -1.89
C GLY A 52 0.90 -2.73 -2.69
N GLY A 53 -0.29 -3.15 -2.28
CA GLY A 53 -1.14 -4.07 -3.04
C GLY A 53 -2.11 -3.34 -3.97
N SER A 54 -3.26 -3.97 -4.26
CA SER A 54 -4.39 -3.28 -4.91
C SER A 54 -4.85 -2.05 -4.11
N PHE A 55 -4.86 -2.20 -2.79
CA PHE A 55 -4.98 -1.12 -1.81
C PHE A 55 -3.60 -0.84 -1.22
N TRP A 56 -3.38 0.41 -0.83
CA TRP A 56 -2.15 0.81 -0.15
C TRP A 56 -2.42 1.10 1.31
N GLN A 57 -1.53 0.65 2.19
CA GLN A 57 -1.60 0.95 3.61
C GLN A 57 -0.23 1.44 4.06
N MET A 58 -0.17 2.66 4.57
CA MET A 58 0.99 3.13 5.33
C MET A 58 0.75 2.78 6.79
N THR A 59 1.63 2.00 7.38
CA THR A 59 1.45 1.41 8.70
C THR A 59 2.64 1.71 9.59
N ILE A 60 2.39 1.93 10.87
CA ILE A 60 3.41 1.93 11.92
C ILE A 60 3.01 0.91 13.00
N LEU A 61 4.00 0.36 13.67
CA LEU A 61 3.80 -0.42 14.89
C LEU A 61 4.13 0.43 16.11
N SER A 62 3.33 0.28 17.17
CA SER A 62 3.48 0.99 18.43
C SER A 62 3.15 0.08 19.61
N ASP A 63 3.78 0.32 20.76
CA ASP A 63 3.45 -0.36 22.01
C ASP A 63 2.18 0.23 22.68
N ASP A 64 1.68 1.35 22.16
CA ASP A 64 0.50 2.04 22.67
C ASP A 64 -0.61 2.14 21.60
N ALA A 65 -1.86 2.12 22.06
CA ALA A 65 -3.02 2.37 21.21
C ALA A 65 -3.13 3.87 20.86
N LEU A 66 -2.41 4.30 19.82
CA LEU A 66 -2.48 5.69 19.34
C LEU A 66 -3.83 5.94 18.67
N ILE A 67 -4.64 6.89 19.14
CA ILE A 67 -5.95 7.19 18.54
C ILE A 67 -5.94 8.60 17.96
N ASP A 68 -6.23 8.72 16.67
CA ASP A 68 -6.44 10.01 16.02
C ASP A 68 -7.87 10.52 16.27
N PRO A 69 -8.07 11.63 17.01
CA PRO A 69 -9.39 12.19 17.23
C PRO A 69 -10.07 12.71 15.95
N ALA A 70 -9.30 12.93 14.87
CA ALA A 70 -9.81 13.34 13.57
C ALA A 70 -10.15 12.17 12.63
N PHE A 71 -10.17 10.94 13.15
CA PHE A 71 -10.54 9.73 12.42
C PHE A 71 -9.70 9.48 11.15
N GLY A 72 -8.45 9.98 11.09
CA GLY A 72 -7.56 9.80 9.96
C GLY A 72 -7.02 8.37 9.89
N PRO A 73 -5.92 8.04 10.58
CA PRO A 73 -5.46 6.66 10.72
C PRO A 73 -6.39 5.79 11.58
N ARG A 74 -6.42 4.48 11.30
CA ARG A 74 -7.09 3.48 12.14
C ARG A 74 -6.10 2.77 13.04
N THR A 75 -6.55 2.36 14.21
CA THR A 75 -5.73 1.62 15.18
C THR A 75 -6.34 0.26 15.42
N LEU A 76 -5.53 -0.77 15.25
CA LEU A 76 -5.90 -2.17 15.37
C LEU A 76 -4.92 -2.89 16.29
N CYS A 77 -5.37 -3.99 16.90
CA CYS A 77 -4.45 -4.91 17.56
C CYS A 77 -3.49 -5.50 16.52
N HIS A 78 -2.21 -5.62 16.89
CA HIS A 78 -1.24 -6.34 16.09
C HIS A 78 -1.33 -7.86 16.37
N ALA A 79 -0.57 -8.67 15.62
CA ALA A 79 -0.49 -10.12 15.87
C ALA A 79 0.32 -10.42 17.16
N ARG A 80 1.31 -9.59 17.46
CA ARG A 80 2.09 -9.69 18.69
C ARG A 80 1.32 -9.07 19.85
N SER A 81 1.22 -9.80 20.96
CA SER A 81 0.53 -9.33 22.17
C SER A 81 1.18 -8.05 22.70
N GLY A 82 0.37 -7.05 23.02
CA GLY A 82 0.82 -5.75 23.53
C GLY A 82 1.26 -4.75 22.46
N GLU A 83 1.30 -5.15 21.19
CA GLU A 83 1.59 -4.24 20.08
C GLU A 83 0.31 -3.84 19.33
N TRP A 84 0.34 -2.63 18.79
CA TRP A 84 -0.72 -2.01 18.01
C TRP A 84 -0.22 -1.67 16.62
N MET A 85 -1.10 -1.81 15.65
CA MET A 85 -0.88 -1.36 14.28
C MET A 85 -1.73 -0.13 14.03
N VAL A 86 -1.08 0.96 13.61
CA VAL A 86 -1.76 2.20 13.22
C VAL A 86 -1.57 2.41 11.73
N GLU A 87 -2.65 2.60 10.99
CA GLU A 87 -2.63 2.61 9.53
C GLU A 87 -3.37 3.78 8.89
N GLY A 88 -2.76 4.39 7.89
CA GLY A 88 -3.43 5.25 6.91
C GLY A 88 -3.73 4.45 5.64
N ILE A 89 -5.00 4.44 5.21
CA ILE A 89 -5.48 3.58 4.12
C ILE A 89 -5.69 4.39 2.86
N GLY A 90 -5.01 3.99 1.80
CA GLY A 90 -5.26 4.46 0.44
C GLY A 90 -6.00 3.42 -0.37
N PHE A 91 -7.26 3.70 -0.69
CA PHE A 91 -8.03 2.78 -1.50
C PHE A 91 -7.60 2.84 -2.98
N LEU A 92 -7.44 1.67 -3.62
CA LEU A 92 -7.32 1.48 -5.05
C LEU A 92 -6.04 2.06 -5.72
N SER A 93 -5.01 2.44 -4.97
CA SER A 93 -3.75 2.97 -5.57
C SER A 93 -3.10 2.00 -6.56
N GLY A 94 -2.90 0.73 -6.19
CA GLY A 94 -2.34 -0.27 -7.11
C GLY A 94 -3.35 -0.72 -8.16
N PHE A 95 -4.65 -0.71 -7.82
CA PHE A 95 -5.71 -0.99 -8.77
C PHE A 95 -5.78 0.09 -9.87
N ALA A 96 -5.52 1.36 -9.57
CA ALA A 96 -5.53 2.43 -10.55
C ALA A 96 -4.50 2.23 -11.67
N LEU A 97 -3.28 1.76 -11.33
CA LEU A 97 -2.29 1.44 -12.37
C LEU A 97 -2.69 0.20 -13.17
N ARG A 98 -3.30 -0.80 -12.52
CA ARG A 98 -3.89 -1.95 -13.23
C ARG A 98 -5.01 -1.51 -14.18
N TRP A 99 -5.85 -0.57 -13.75
CA TRP A 99 -6.90 -0.01 -14.61
C TRP A 99 -6.29 0.73 -15.80
N VAL A 100 -5.24 1.53 -15.60
CA VAL A 100 -4.49 2.17 -16.71
C VAL A 100 -3.97 1.13 -17.69
N ARG A 101 -3.41 0.03 -17.18
CA ARG A 101 -2.96 -1.10 -18.00
C ARG A 101 -4.12 -1.68 -18.83
N ASP A 102 -5.22 -2.03 -18.17
CA ASP A 102 -6.36 -2.70 -18.80
C ASP A 102 -7.13 -1.80 -19.77
N ALA A 103 -7.22 -0.50 -19.46
CA ALA A 103 -7.98 0.47 -20.24
C ALA A 103 -7.21 1.03 -21.44
N PHE A 104 -5.89 1.23 -21.30
CA PHE A 104 -5.08 1.87 -22.35
C PHE A 104 -4.08 0.93 -23.01
N PHE A 105 -3.32 0.14 -22.23
CA PHE A 105 -2.17 -0.60 -22.77
C PHE A 105 -2.56 -1.96 -23.35
N GLU A 106 -3.35 -2.77 -22.64
CA GLU A 106 -3.81 -4.09 -23.10
C GLU A 106 -4.56 -4.01 -24.46
N PRO A 107 -5.49 -3.08 -24.68
CA PRO A 107 -6.17 -2.98 -25.97
C PRO A 107 -5.21 -2.63 -27.12
N LEU A 108 -4.23 -1.76 -26.87
CA LEU A 108 -3.24 -1.35 -27.88
C LEU A 108 -2.28 -2.50 -28.20
N LEU A 109 -1.79 -3.23 -27.20
CA LEU A 109 -0.92 -4.39 -27.39
C LEU A 109 -1.64 -5.50 -28.15
N LYS A 110 -2.91 -5.76 -27.80
CA LYS A 110 -3.75 -6.74 -28.52
C LYS A 110 -3.96 -6.34 -29.98
N LEU A 111 -4.23 -5.07 -30.25
CA LEU A 111 -4.37 -4.57 -31.63
C LEU A 111 -3.05 -4.68 -32.42
N ALA A 112 -1.93 -4.42 -31.76
CA ALA A 112 -0.59 -4.54 -32.33
C ALA A 112 -0.09 -5.99 -32.44
N GLN A 113 -0.85 -6.98 -31.94
CA GLN A 113 -0.43 -8.39 -31.84
C GLN A 113 0.94 -8.54 -31.15
N SER A 114 1.13 -7.78 -30.09
CA SER A 114 2.38 -7.70 -29.35
C SER A 114 2.28 -8.47 -28.03
N ASP A 115 3.26 -9.31 -27.76
CA ASP A 115 3.40 -10.07 -26.51
C ASP A 115 4.24 -9.33 -25.45
N LEU A 116 4.43 -8.01 -25.62
CA LEU A 116 5.16 -7.20 -24.64
C LEU A 116 4.43 -7.20 -23.29
N ASP A 117 5.21 -7.25 -22.21
CA ASP A 117 4.68 -7.06 -20.86
C ASP A 117 4.17 -5.61 -20.70
N ALA A 118 2.87 -5.47 -20.45
CA ALA A 118 2.21 -4.18 -20.37
C ALA A 118 2.73 -3.32 -19.19
N PHE A 119 3.09 -3.92 -18.05
CA PHE A 119 3.64 -3.18 -16.92
C PHE A 119 5.07 -2.69 -17.20
N ALA A 120 5.88 -3.49 -17.86
CA ALA A 120 7.21 -3.07 -18.30
C ALA A 120 7.13 -1.89 -19.29
N LEU A 121 6.16 -1.91 -20.21
CA LEU A 121 5.92 -0.80 -21.13
C LEU A 121 5.42 0.46 -20.40
N ILE A 122 4.49 0.32 -19.45
CA ILE A 122 4.02 1.41 -18.58
C ILE A 122 5.19 2.06 -17.85
N GLU A 123 6.03 1.26 -17.21
CA GLU A 123 7.18 1.74 -16.45
C GLU A 123 8.17 2.48 -17.35
N LYS A 124 8.50 1.92 -18.52
CA LYS A 124 9.37 2.58 -19.50
C LYS A 124 8.84 3.94 -19.93
N LEU A 125 7.57 4.04 -20.31
CA LEU A 125 6.98 5.31 -20.76
C LEU A 125 6.88 6.33 -19.62
N ALA A 126 6.61 5.88 -18.39
CA ALA A 126 6.55 6.74 -17.22
C ALA A 126 7.95 7.26 -16.82
N GLN A 127 9.01 6.47 -17.01
CA GLN A 127 10.39 6.90 -16.75
C GLN A 127 10.81 8.09 -17.62
N ASP A 128 10.36 8.13 -18.88
CA ASP A 128 10.69 9.20 -19.84
C ASP A 128 9.95 10.54 -19.57
N VAL A 129 8.97 10.55 -18.66
CA VAL A 129 8.24 11.76 -18.27
C VAL A 129 8.93 12.39 -17.05
N PRO A 130 9.15 13.71 -16.99
CA PRO A 130 9.78 14.35 -15.84
C PRO A 130 8.94 14.27 -14.56
N VAL A 131 9.58 14.52 -13.40
CA VAL A 131 8.94 14.69 -12.09
C VAL A 131 7.72 15.61 -12.16
N GLY A 132 6.63 15.19 -11.53
CA GLY A 132 5.34 15.89 -11.58
C GLY A 132 4.53 15.57 -12.83
N ALA A 133 4.80 14.43 -13.47
CA ALA A 133 4.16 13.94 -14.68
C ALA A 133 3.99 14.99 -15.79
N ALA A 134 4.97 15.89 -15.94
CA ALA A 134 4.91 17.05 -16.84
C ALA A 134 3.64 17.92 -16.66
N GLY A 135 3.21 18.11 -15.41
CA GLY A 135 2.04 18.91 -15.03
C GLY A 135 0.73 18.14 -14.96
N THR A 136 0.72 16.86 -15.35
CA THR A 136 -0.48 16.02 -15.29
C THR A 136 -0.76 15.52 -13.88
N ILE A 137 -2.03 15.57 -13.46
CA ILE A 137 -2.49 15.09 -12.16
C ILE A 137 -3.56 14.03 -12.37
N ALA A 138 -3.38 12.86 -11.75
CA ALA A 138 -4.38 11.81 -11.68
C ALA A 138 -5.17 11.90 -10.38
N ALA A 139 -6.49 12.07 -10.51
CA ALA A 139 -7.44 11.92 -9.41
C ALA A 139 -7.82 10.45 -9.22
N THR A 140 -6.83 9.64 -8.80
CA THR A 140 -6.95 8.19 -8.57
C THR A 140 -6.77 7.79 -7.11
N ALA A 141 -6.43 8.76 -6.27
CA ALA A 141 -6.09 8.59 -4.87
C ALA A 141 -6.57 9.82 -4.10
N CYS A 142 -6.97 9.64 -2.84
CA CYS A 142 -7.42 10.72 -1.98
C CYS A 142 -7.12 10.37 -0.52
N PRO A 143 -6.72 11.34 0.32
CA PRO A 143 -6.73 11.19 1.76
C PRO A 143 -8.07 10.64 2.25
N MET A 144 -8.04 9.56 3.02
CA MET A 144 -9.24 8.95 3.58
C MET A 144 -9.45 9.38 5.03
N GLN A 145 -10.72 9.46 5.44
CA GLN A 145 -11.14 9.56 6.85
C GLN A 145 -12.02 8.38 7.18
N SER A 146 -11.68 7.64 8.23
CA SER A 146 -12.31 6.37 8.60
C SER A 146 -13.82 6.44 8.82
N ASP A 147 -14.37 7.62 9.12
CA ASP A 147 -15.79 7.89 9.30
C ASP A 147 -16.49 8.48 8.06
N ALA A 148 -15.73 8.88 7.04
CA ALA A 148 -16.23 9.60 5.87
C ALA A 148 -15.44 9.26 4.59
N TRP A 149 -15.40 7.98 4.22
CA TRP A 149 -14.72 7.55 3.00
C TRP A 149 -15.38 8.09 1.72
N ARG A 150 -14.65 8.95 1.01
CA ARG A 150 -15.06 9.57 -0.27
C ARG A 150 -13.87 9.62 -1.22
N GLN A 151 -14.04 9.04 -2.41
CA GLN A 151 -13.04 9.18 -3.48
C GLN A 151 -13.54 10.19 -4.53
N PRO A 152 -12.62 10.90 -5.20
CA PRO A 152 -12.97 11.70 -6.37
C PRO A 152 -13.45 10.79 -7.52
N PRO A 153 -14.18 11.34 -8.50
CA PRO A 153 -14.32 10.74 -9.81
C PRO A 153 -12.95 10.55 -10.48
N LEU A 154 -12.77 9.43 -11.18
CA LEU A 154 -11.53 9.15 -11.92
C LEU A 154 -11.28 10.24 -12.96
N SER A 155 -10.20 11.00 -12.80
CA SER A 155 -9.89 12.13 -13.68
C SER A 155 -8.40 12.23 -13.99
N PHE A 156 -8.06 12.60 -15.21
CA PHE A 156 -6.71 13.00 -15.62
C PHE A 156 -6.75 14.46 -16.04
N LEU A 157 -6.02 15.31 -15.32
CA LEU A 157 -6.01 16.76 -15.51
C LEU A 157 -4.64 17.22 -15.98
N GLY A 158 -4.59 18.23 -16.85
CA GLY A 158 -3.31 18.83 -17.27
C GLY A 158 -2.51 17.98 -18.28
N LEU A 159 -3.18 17.21 -19.14
CA LEU A 159 -2.54 16.60 -20.30
C LEU A 159 -2.20 17.67 -21.35
N ASP A 160 -1.03 17.57 -21.98
CA ASP A 160 -0.53 18.55 -22.93
C ASP A 160 -0.90 18.19 -24.38
N LEU A 161 -1.76 19.02 -24.99
CA LEU A 161 -2.17 18.87 -26.40
C LEU A 161 -0.99 19.02 -27.38
N ASN A 162 0.09 19.69 -26.99
CA ASN A 162 1.25 19.92 -27.84
C ASN A 162 2.27 18.77 -27.77
N ALA A 163 2.11 17.83 -26.82
CA ALA A 163 3.04 16.72 -26.61
C ALA A 163 2.32 15.34 -26.59
N PRO A 164 1.52 14.99 -27.62
CA PRO A 164 0.67 13.79 -27.60
C PRO A 164 1.47 12.49 -27.43
N GLY A 165 2.73 12.43 -27.89
CA GLY A 165 3.59 11.26 -27.74
C GLY A 165 3.95 10.91 -26.28
N ARG A 166 3.74 11.83 -25.34
CA ARG A 166 4.01 11.61 -23.91
C ARG A 166 2.76 11.25 -23.10
N ALA A 167 1.56 11.35 -23.69
CA ALA A 167 0.30 11.27 -22.96
C ALA A 167 0.16 9.99 -22.13
N LEU A 168 0.49 8.82 -22.69
CA LEU A 168 0.43 7.55 -21.96
C LEU A 168 1.43 7.47 -20.80
N GLY A 169 2.63 8.02 -20.99
CA GLY A 169 3.62 8.14 -19.92
C GLY A 169 3.17 9.11 -18.82
N GLN A 170 2.53 10.22 -19.19
CA GLN A 170 1.99 11.20 -18.23
C GLN A 170 0.85 10.61 -17.40
N VAL A 171 -0.07 9.90 -18.05
CA VAL A 171 -1.13 9.14 -17.38
C VAL A 171 -0.53 8.12 -16.40
N ALA A 172 0.40 7.28 -16.85
CA ALA A 172 1.04 6.28 -16.00
C ALA A 172 1.78 6.92 -14.81
N ARG A 173 2.67 7.88 -15.07
CA ARG A 173 3.47 8.53 -14.03
C ARG A 173 2.60 9.29 -13.03
N SER A 174 1.56 9.99 -13.48
CA SER A 174 0.67 10.72 -12.58
C SER A 174 -0.13 9.80 -11.64
N VAL A 175 -0.49 8.58 -12.05
CA VAL A 175 -1.07 7.56 -11.14
C VAL A 175 -0.04 7.10 -10.11
N MET A 176 1.21 6.87 -10.54
CA MET A 176 2.28 6.45 -9.64
C MET A 176 2.59 7.52 -8.59
N GLU A 177 2.69 8.78 -9.02
CA GLU A 177 2.89 9.94 -8.15
C GLU A 177 1.69 10.15 -7.22
N ALA A 178 0.44 10.00 -7.69
CA ALA A 178 -0.75 10.10 -6.83
C ALA A 178 -0.76 9.07 -5.69
N GLY A 179 -0.34 7.82 -5.96
CA GLY A 179 -0.17 6.80 -4.91
C GLY A 179 0.91 7.19 -3.88
N ALA A 180 2.03 7.73 -4.34
CA ALA A 180 3.12 8.18 -3.48
C ALA A 180 2.76 9.42 -2.64
N PHE A 181 2.02 10.38 -3.21
CA PHE A 181 1.52 11.54 -2.48
C PHE A 181 0.56 11.12 -1.36
N LEU A 182 -0.34 10.17 -1.64
CA LEU A 182 -1.21 9.61 -0.61
C LEU A 182 -0.43 8.87 0.49
N ALA A 183 0.60 8.10 0.11
CA ALA A 183 1.47 7.43 1.08
C ALA A 183 2.21 8.44 1.99
N ASN A 184 2.73 9.53 1.42
CA ASN A 184 3.36 10.61 2.18
C ASN A 184 2.37 11.32 3.11
N HIS A 185 1.16 11.61 2.64
CA HIS A 185 0.10 12.20 3.47
C HIS A 185 -0.23 11.34 4.68
N HIS A 186 -0.31 10.02 4.52
CA HIS A 186 -0.51 9.11 5.64
C HIS A 186 0.72 9.01 6.54
N LEU A 187 1.93 9.00 5.99
CA LEU A 187 3.16 9.03 6.77
C LEU A 187 3.22 10.26 7.68
N GLU A 188 2.96 11.45 7.15
CA GLU A 188 2.96 12.70 7.92
C GLU A 188 1.94 12.66 9.07
N LYS A 189 0.75 12.09 8.83
CA LYS A 189 -0.24 11.89 9.90
C LYS A 189 0.23 10.91 10.97
N LEU A 190 0.86 9.81 10.57
CA LEU A 190 1.37 8.80 11.50
C LEU A 190 2.54 9.35 12.33
N GLU A 191 3.46 10.10 11.71
CA GLU A 191 4.56 10.78 12.39
C GLU A 191 4.04 11.83 13.39
N ALA A 192 3.01 12.60 13.00
CA ALA A 192 2.37 13.57 13.89
C ALA A 192 1.68 12.89 15.08
N LEU A 193 1.04 11.73 14.87
CA LEU A 193 0.32 10.99 15.90
C LEU A 193 1.27 10.25 16.86
N SER A 194 2.36 9.67 16.35
CA SER A 194 3.33 8.93 17.17
C SER A 194 4.39 9.83 17.81
N GLY A 195 4.58 11.04 17.29
CA GLY A 195 5.68 11.92 17.68
C GLY A 195 7.05 11.41 17.23
N GLN A 196 7.09 10.44 16.32
CA GLN A 196 8.32 9.83 15.81
C GLN A 196 8.46 10.08 14.32
N ARG A 197 9.71 10.25 13.87
CA ARG A 197 10.05 10.30 12.46
C ARG A 197 10.53 8.93 12.01
N TYR A 198 10.10 8.47 10.83
CA TYR A 198 10.54 7.21 10.26
C TYR A 198 11.45 7.47 9.06
N ASP A 199 12.77 7.33 9.24
CA ASP A 199 13.75 7.62 8.19
C ASP A 199 13.81 6.53 7.10
N THR A 200 13.39 5.31 7.44
CA THR A 200 13.33 4.16 6.55
C THR A 200 11.94 3.57 6.52
N LEU A 201 11.42 3.34 5.31
CA LEU A 201 10.14 2.67 5.08
C LEU A 201 10.40 1.34 4.38
N GLN A 202 9.80 0.26 4.87
CA GLN A 202 9.79 -0.96 4.07
C GLN A 202 8.62 -0.92 3.08
N PHE A 203 8.86 -1.21 1.80
CA PHE A 203 7.84 -1.22 0.76
C PHE A 203 7.65 -2.63 0.19
N THR A 204 6.47 -3.20 0.42
CA THR A 204 6.11 -4.56 -0.01
C THR A 204 4.90 -4.56 -0.95
N GLY A 205 4.56 -5.72 -1.50
CA GLY A 205 3.43 -5.90 -2.41
C GLY A 205 3.80 -5.72 -3.89
N GLY A 206 2.79 -5.87 -4.77
CA GLY A 206 3.00 -5.82 -6.22
C GLY A 206 3.58 -4.48 -6.71
N SER A 207 3.23 -3.38 -6.05
CA SER A 207 3.71 -2.04 -6.40
C SER A 207 5.20 -1.81 -6.07
N SER A 208 5.84 -2.66 -5.26
CA SER A 208 7.26 -2.54 -4.95
C SER A 208 8.19 -3.24 -5.95
N GLN A 209 7.63 -4.02 -6.89
CA GLN A 209 8.43 -4.89 -7.77
C GLN A 209 9.22 -4.12 -8.83
N GLY A 210 8.69 -3.00 -9.33
CA GLY A 210 9.36 -2.14 -10.31
C GLY A 210 10.56 -1.37 -9.75
N THR A 211 11.14 -0.53 -10.59
CA THR A 211 12.25 0.38 -10.26
C THR A 211 11.77 1.81 -10.05
N LEU A 212 10.86 2.29 -10.90
CA LEU A 212 10.38 3.66 -10.89
C LEU A 212 9.47 3.94 -9.70
N TRP A 213 8.49 3.07 -9.41
CA TRP A 213 7.53 3.37 -8.34
C TRP A 213 8.19 3.45 -6.96
N PRO A 214 9.08 2.50 -6.57
CA PRO A 214 9.84 2.64 -5.34
C PRO A 214 10.67 3.92 -5.29
N GLN A 215 11.29 4.34 -6.41
CA GLN A 215 12.02 5.61 -6.47
C GLN A 215 11.10 6.81 -6.28
N ILE A 216 9.92 6.83 -6.92
CA ILE A 216 8.92 7.89 -6.72
C ILE A 216 8.49 7.94 -5.24
N VAL A 217 8.25 6.79 -4.59
CA VAL A 217 7.91 6.76 -3.16
C VAL A 217 9.07 7.30 -2.31
N ALA A 218 10.31 6.91 -2.59
CA ALA A 218 11.49 7.42 -1.91
C ALA A 218 11.58 8.95 -2.04
N ASP A 219 11.52 9.45 -3.28
CA ASP A 219 11.66 10.87 -3.59
C ASP A 219 10.51 11.72 -3.02
N VAL A 220 9.27 11.21 -3.09
CA VAL A 220 8.11 11.91 -2.54
C VAL A 220 8.18 11.93 -1.01
N THR A 221 8.49 10.81 -0.35
CA THR A 221 8.54 10.77 1.12
C THR A 221 9.82 11.37 1.70
N GLY A 222 10.88 11.47 0.90
CA GLY A 222 12.22 11.81 1.36
C GLY A 222 12.79 10.78 2.34
N ARG A 223 12.39 9.51 2.21
CA ARG A 223 12.81 8.39 3.08
C ARG A 223 13.51 7.31 2.27
N GLU A 224 14.42 6.58 2.93
CA GLU A 224 14.99 5.37 2.32
C GLU A 224 13.92 4.28 2.24
N ILE A 225 13.85 3.57 1.12
CA ILE A 225 12.91 2.47 0.90
C ILE A 225 13.64 1.14 0.91
N GLU A 226 13.23 0.23 1.79
CA GLU A 226 13.70 -1.15 1.84
C GLU A 226 12.69 -2.09 1.18
N ILE A 227 13.15 -2.93 0.27
CA ILE A 227 12.31 -3.92 -0.42
C ILE A 227 12.71 -5.32 0.05
N PRO A 228 11.78 -6.11 0.61
CA PRO A 228 12.06 -7.47 1.10
C PRO A 228 12.16 -8.47 -0.06
N GLU A 229 12.95 -9.54 0.13
CA GLU A 229 13.06 -10.64 -0.84
C GLU A 229 11.77 -11.47 -0.95
N VAL A 230 11.10 -11.73 0.18
CA VAL A 230 9.87 -12.52 0.22
C VAL A 230 8.70 -11.68 -0.28
N LYS A 231 7.99 -12.23 -1.28
CA LYS A 231 6.81 -11.60 -1.88
C LYS A 231 5.54 -11.90 -1.09
N GLU A 232 5.42 -13.11 -0.56
CA GLU A 232 4.22 -13.60 0.16
C GLU A 232 4.38 -13.43 1.68
N THR A 233 4.48 -12.18 2.13
CA THR A 233 4.81 -11.83 3.52
C THR A 233 3.73 -12.23 4.52
N THR A 234 2.44 -12.13 4.15
CA THR A 234 1.33 -12.62 4.98
C THR A 234 1.44 -14.12 5.24
N ALA A 235 1.76 -14.91 4.20
CA ALA A 235 1.93 -16.35 4.33
C ALA A 235 3.13 -16.69 5.22
N LEU A 236 4.23 -15.93 5.12
CA LEU A 236 5.39 -16.06 6.00
C LEU A 236 5.02 -15.78 7.47
N GLY A 237 4.24 -14.72 7.74
CA GLY A 237 3.72 -14.45 9.09
C GLY A 237 2.80 -15.56 9.62
N CYS A 238 1.93 -16.13 8.77
CA CYS A 238 1.16 -17.33 9.12
C CYS A 238 2.07 -18.50 9.51
N ALA A 239 3.15 -18.73 8.75
CA ALA A 239 4.11 -19.80 9.02
C ALA A 239 4.87 -19.59 10.34
N MET A 240 5.24 -18.35 10.67
CA MET A 240 5.86 -18.02 11.97
C MET A 240 4.92 -18.34 13.13
N LEU A 241 3.65 -17.90 13.06
CA LEU A 241 2.67 -18.24 14.09
C LEU A 241 2.44 -19.74 14.20
N ALA A 242 2.33 -20.44 13.06
CA ALA A 242 2.18 -21.89 13.04
C ALA A 242 3.38 -22.60 13.69
N ALA A 243 4.61 -22.12 13.46
CA ALA A 243 5.81 -22.68 14.06
C ALA A 243 5.82 -22.49 15.59
N VAL A 244 5.39 -21.33 16.10
CA VAL A 244 5.22 -21.09 17.54
C VAL A 244 4.14 -22.00 18.12
N GLY A 245 2.95 -22.05 17.52
CA GLY A 245 1.85 -22.87 18.01
C GLY A 245 2.11 -24.39 17.90
N ALA A 246 3.05 -24.80 17.05
CA ALA A 246 3.56 -26.17 16.97
C ALA A 246 4.70 -26.46 17.96
N GLY A 247 5.19 -25.46 18.69
CA GLY A 247 6.29 -25.60 19.67
C GLY A 247 7.68 -25.68 19.03
N LEU A 248 7.85 -25.24 17.77
CA LEU A 248 9.16 -25.17 17.10
C LEU A 248 9.99 -23.96 17.57
N PHE A 249 9.30 -22.90 17.97
CA PHE A 249 9.88 -21.71 18.62
C PHE A 249 9.11 -21.44 19.91
N ALA A 250 9.79 -20.93 20.94
CA ALA A 250 9.15 -20.63 22.22
C ALA A 250 8.35 -19.32 22.16
N THR A 251 8.77 -18.39 21.31
CA THR A 251 8.15 -17.06 21.17
C THR A 251 7.99 -16.64 19.71
N ILE A 252 7.08 -15.70 19.45
CA ILE A 252 6.92 -15.05 18.14
C ILE A 252 8.23 -14.36 17.73
N ASP A 253 8.93 -13.74 18.67
CA ASP A 253 10.19 -13.04 18.43
C ASP A 253 11.28 -14.00 17.93
N GLU A 254 11.43 -15.17 18.54
CA GLU A 254 12.36 -16.19 18.08
C GLU A 254 12.04 -16.66 16.65
N ALA A 255 10.76 -16.86 16.34
CA ALA A 255 10.34 -17.23 14.99
C ALA A 255 10.63 -16.12 13.97
N VAL A 256 10.39 -14.86 14.34
CA VAL A 256 10.70 -13.68 13.52
C VAL A 256 12.21 -13.60 13.25
N ASP A 257 13.04 -13.68 14.28
CA ASP A 257 14.49 -13.55 14.14
C ASP A 257 15.09 -14.68 13.28
N ALA A 258 14.46 -15.87 13.27
CA ALA A 258 14.88 -17.01 12.47
C ALA A 258 14.32 -17.03 11.03
N MET A 259 13.16 -16.42 10.78
CA MET A 259 12.40 -16.62 9.54
C MET A 259 12.11 -15.33 8.75
N ALA A 260 12.34 -14.14 9.33
CA ALA A 260 11.99 -12.88 8.67
C ALA A 260 12.71 -12.72 7.34
N SER A 261 12.01 -12.10 6.38
CA SER A 261 12.57 -11.86 5.06
C SER A 261 13.81 -10.95 5.15
N PRO A 262 14.93 -11.31 4.52
CA PRO A 262 16.01 -10.35 4.31
C PRO A 262 15.56 -9.23 3.36
N ILE A 263 16.32 -8.13 3.38
CA ILE A 263 16.16 -7.01 2.45
C ILE A 263 16.86 -7.36 1.13
N GLU A 264 16.11 -7.35 0.04
CA GLU A 264 16.61 -7.59 -1.32
C GLU A 264 17.37 -6.37 -1.84
N ARG A 265 16.77 -5.18 -1.71
CA ARG A 265 17.37 -3.94 -2.19
C ARG A 265 16.89 -2.71 -1.41
N ARG A 266 17.68 -1.65 -1.53
CA ARG A 266 17.41 -0.33 -0.94
C ARG A 266 17.34 0.73 -2.02
N VAL A 267 16.44 1.69 -1.84
CA VAL A 267 16.25 2.83 -2.74
C VAL A 267 16.41 4.10 -1.93
N VAL A 268 17.39 4.91 -2.29
CA VAL A 268 17.71 6.17 -1.60
C VAL A 268 17.00 7.32 -2.34
N PRO A 269 16.37 8.26 -1.62
CA PRO A 269 15.73 9.40 -2.25
C PRO A 269 16.74 10.29 -2.96
N ASN A 270 16.39 10.75 -4.16
CA ASN A 270 17.15 11.79 -4.87
C ASN A 270 16.80 13.17 -4.29
N PRO A 271 17.74 13.90 -3.67
CA PRO A 271 17.47 15.20 -3.05
C PRO A 271 16.88 16.25 -4.00
N GLU A 272 17.24 16.22 -5.29
CA GLU A 272 16.70 17.15 -6.29
C GLU A 272 15.22 16.86 -6.54
N ASN A 273 14.86 15.58 -6.67
CA ASN A 273 13.47 15.17 -6.84
C ASN A 273 12.64 15.45 -5.58
N VAL A 274 13.20 15.23 -4.38
CA VAL A 274 12.54 15.57 -3.11
C VAL A 274 12.15 17.06 -3.09
N ALA A 275 13.07 17.95 -3.47
CA ALA A 275 12.80 19.37 -3.54
C ALA A 275 11.71 19.72 -4.57
N LEU A 276 11.71 19.04 -5.73
CA LEU A 276 10.70 19.22 -6.78
C LEU A 276 9.31 18.72 -6.36
N TYR A 277 9.22 17.59 -5.65
CA TYR A 277 7.94 17.03 -5.21
C TYR A 277 7.30 17.83 -4.08
N GLN A 278 8.06 18.58 -3.28
CA GLN A 278 7.51 19.30 -2.13
C GLN A 278 6.34 20.24 -2.48
N PRO A 279 6.43 21.16 -3.46
CA PRO A 279 5.28 21.97 -3.88
C PRO A 279 4.20 21.16 -4.61
N LEU A 280 4.56 20.01 -5.23
CA LEU A 280 3.63 19.17 -5.97
C LEU A 280 2.67 18.41 -5.06
N LYS A 281 3.11 18.03 -3.84
CA LYS A 281 2.25 17.42 -2.81
C LYS A 281 1.06 18.33 -2.48
N THR A 282 1.32 19.61 -2.23
CA THR A 282 0.30 20.60 -1.91
C THR A 282 -0.66 20.78 -3.08
N ARG A 283 -0.13 20.97 -4.30
CA ARG A 283 -0.94 21.10 -5.52
C ARG A 283 -1.83 19.87 -5.75
N TRP A 284 -1.29 18.66 -5.55
CA TRP A 284 -2.06 17.43 -5.70
C TRP A 284 -3.24 17.42 -4.71
N SER A 285 -2.98 17.70 -3.43
CA SER A 285 -4.03 17.75 -2.40
C SER A 285 -5.16 18.72 -2.73
N GLU A 286 -4.81 19.94 -3.18
CA GLU A 286 -5.78 20.97 -3.60
C GLU A 286 -6.63 20.49 -4.79
N VAL A 287 -5.98 19.92 -5.81
CA VAL A 287 -6.68 19.44 -7.02
C VAL A 287 -7.60 18.26 -6.69
N ILE A 288 -7.15 17.29 -5.90
CA ILE A 288 -8.00 16.16 -5.48
C ILE A 288 -9.22 16.65 -4.69
N GLY A 289 -9.04 17.61 -3.79
CA GLY A 289 -10.14 18.25 -3.07
C GLY A 289 -11.16 18.86 -4.05
N GLY A 290 -10.69 19.69 -4.99
CA GLY A 290 -11.56 20.31 -5.98
C GLY A 290 -12.30 19.33 -6.90
N VAL A 291 -11.63 18.27 -7.36
CA VAL A 291 -12.26 17.24 -8.21
C VAL A 291 -13.33 16.46 -7.43
N ARG A 292 -13.06 16.13 -6.17
CA ARG A 292 -14.04 15.48 -5.30
C ARG A 292 -15.25 16.37 -5.08
N ASP A 293 -15.03 17.63 -4.72
CA ASP A 293 -16.10 18.59 -4.42
C ASP A 293 -16.96 18.87 -5.67
N LEU A 294 -16.34 18.94 -6.86
CA LEU A 294 -17.06 19.02 -8.13
C LEU A 294 -17.87 17.76 -8.40
N GLY A 295 -17.31 16.57 -8.13
CA GLY A 295 -18.00 15.31 -8.28
C GLY A 295 -19.26 15.24 -7.41
N ASP A 296 -19.13 15.60 -6.14
CA ASP A 296 -20.25 15.66 -5.18
C ASP A 296 -21.32 16.66 -5.65
N ALA A 297 -20.92 17.86 -6.11
CA ALA A 297 -21.86 18.90 -6.55
C ALA A 297 -22.59 18.58 -7.86
N THR A 298 -22.01 17.75 -8.73
CA THR A 298 -22.55 17.46 -10.07
C THR A 298 -23.14 16.06 -10.20
N GLY A 299 -22.95 15.21 -9.19
CA GLY A 299 -23.40 13.81 -9.21
C GLY A 299 -22.53 12.90 -10.09
N LEU A 300 -21.27 13.28 -10.37
CA LEU A 300 -20.34 12.38 -11.05
C LEU A 300 -19.98 11.20 -10.13
N GLU A 301 -19.98 10.00 -10.68
CA GLU A 301 -19.71 8.79 -9.90
C GLU A 301 -18.27 8.80 -9.36
N PRO A 302 -18.09 8.62 -8.03
CA PRO A 302 -16.76 8.47 -7.46
C PRO A 302 -16.16 7.11 -7.85
N ILE A 303 -14.83 7.01 -7.83
CA ILE A 303 -14.13 5.72 -8.08
C ILE A 303 -14.67 4.62 -7.15
N TRP A 304 -14.90 4.97 -5.88
CA TRP A 304 -15.44 4.07 -4.91
C TRP A 304 -16.18 4.81 -3.79
N ARG A 305 -17.22 4.16 -3.28
CA ARG A 305 -17.99 4.62 -2.13
C ARG A 305 -18.43 3.40 -1.31
N PRO A 306 -18.21 3.37 0.01
CA PRO A 306 -18.64 2.23 0.80
C PRO A 306 -20.17 2.16 0.89
N ALA A 307 -20.70 0.95 1.02
CA ALA A 307 -22.11 0.74 1.33
C ALA A 307 -22.47 1.48 2.64
N GLY A 308 -23.53 2.28 2.62
CA GLY A 308 -23.97 3.06 3.78
C GLY A 308 -23.18 4.36 4.05
N ALA A 309 -22.23 4.76 3.19
CA ALA A 309 -21.70 6.14 3.25
C ALA A 309 -22.87 7.12 3.14
N ARG A 310 -22.93 8.12 4.04
CA ARG A 310 -23.97 9.15 4.02
C ARG A 310 -24.11 9.72 2.61
N ASN A 311 -25.29 9.58 1.99
CA ASN A 311 -25.65 10.40 0.85
C ASN A 311 -25.63 11.83 1.39
N THR A 312 -24.67 12.62 0.95
CA THR A 312 -24.92 14.05 0.82
C THR A 312 -25.92 14.15 -0.32
N GLU A 313 -27.20 13.90 -0.02
CA GLU A 313 -28.27 14.37 -0.87
C GLU A 313 -28.12 15.90 -0.98
N LEU A 314 -28.28 16.36 -2.22
CA LEU A 314 -28.11 17.70 -2.77
C LEU A 314 -28.55 18.85 -1.87
#